data_AF-A0A4Q7WJA4-F1
#
_entry.id   AF-A0A4Q7WJA4-F1
#
_cell.length_a   1.000
_cell.length_b   1.000
_cell.length_c   1.000
_cell.angle_alpha   90.00
_cell.angle_beta   90.00
_cell.angle_gamma   90.00
#
_symmetry.space_group_name_H-M   'P 1'
#
loop_
_entity.id
_entity.type
_entity.pdbx_description
1 polymer ?
#
loop_
_entity_poly.entity_id
_entity_poly.type
_entity_poly.pdbx_seq_one_letter_code
_entity_poly.pdbx_strand_id
1 'polypeptide(L)'
;MTTSSDDRHRLGVAGGLAAPSLDAMASVAYGPEAIVLVLALGGSAALGLTLPITIAIAVLLLVLVLSYRQVIAAFPDGGGSYGVAKAHLGRRASLVAAASLVIDYVLNVAVSVAAGVAALTSAVPGLYGYRVELALAVLFLVTAVNLRGVATSARLCAALTGVEAIANAVPSFRKPGVVRAQRAELALGGLLGVMLIGLAILIEKFDIRPVDGVTVLSQLTDGALGHGFGYYVVQFTTVLLLALAANTSFGGLPVLSQLLAKDNYLPHVFQLRGQRQVYRYGILFLAGVSAVLLIAARGDMNTLVPLFAIGVFVGFTLSQAGMVRHWWHRRPPQWRGKLALNGFGALLTGVAAIVVTASKFADGAWLIAITLPVLVLVMESVNRNYRRIGDRLELGHVPDRLTSRRSRVVVPVHGVSRLTGEALSVARGLGHDVVAVHAVNTADPEDTKAFVRLLDDWQRWQPGIPLIALYDQRRTLTAPVVQYVNRCEVDTVFVVIPEIEPDHLWQRLLQNQRGAILAHALRRRTDAVVCRMRFRIDQPTCTQGRWERLGSARLSTSRVTGGTSPSPEMR
;
A
#
# COMPACT_ATOMS: atom_id res chain seq x y z
N MET A 1 18.71 26.13 25.60
CA MET A 1 17.79 25.91 24.45
C MET A 1 18.41 24.84 23.57
N THR A 2 18.06 23.58 23.80
CA THR A 2 18.62 22.42 23.10
C THR A 2 17.83 22.18 21.82
N THR A 3 18.39 22.58 20.69
CA THR A 3 17.89 22.17 19.37
C THR A 3 18.11 20.67 19.23
N SER A 4 17.04 19.90 19.39
CA SER A 4 17.08 18.45 19.18
C SER A 4 17.51 18.17 17.74
N SER A 5 18.25 17.09 17.55
CA SER A 5 18.74 16.58 16.26
C SER A 5 17.63 16.29 15.22
N ASP A 6 16.36 16.44 15.60
CA ASP A 6 15.16 16.18 14.80
C ASP A 6 14.79 17.34 13.84
N ASP A 7 15.25 18.58 14.09
CA ASP A 7 14.93 19.73 13.21
C ASP A 7 15.79 19.80 11.94
N ARG A 8 16.93 19.09 11.89
CA ARG A 8 17.82 19.06 10.72
C ARG A 8 17.21 18.31 9.51
N HIS A 9 16.23 17.44 9.74
CA HIS A 9 15.57 16.64 8.69
C HIS A 9 14.18 17.18 8.29
N ARG A 10 13.80 18.40 8.72
CA ARG A 10 12.50 19.01 8.41
C ARG A 10 12.58 19.96 7.23
N LEU A 11 11.55 19.99 6.40
CA LEU A 11 11.54 20.70 5.11
C LEU A 11 11.29 22.21 5.24
N GLY A 12 12.03 22.98 4.43
CA GLY A 12 11.71 24.39 4.12
C GLY A 12 10.58 24.52 3.09
N VAL A 13 10.17 25.74 2.75
CA VAL A 13 9.10 25.97 1.75
C VAL A 13 9.52 25.45 0.37
N ALA A 14 10.75 25.75 -0.07
CA ALA A 14 11.32 25.19 -1.31
C ALA A 14 11.39 23.66 -1.27
N GLY A 15 11.82 23.09 -0.13
CA GLY A 15 11.85 21.65 0.15
C GLY A 15 10.50 20.95 -0.02
N GLY A 16 9.48 21.51 0.61
CA GLY A 16 8.14 20.93 0.62
C GLY A 16 7.29 21.23 -0.62
N LEU A 17 7.74 22.11 -1.51
CA LEU A 17 7.13 22.34 -2.81
C LEU A 17 7.41 21.20 -3.79
N ALA A 18 8.59 20.57 -3.73
CA ALA A 18 9.09 19.71 -4.81
C ALA A 18 8.20 18.51 -5.13
N ALA A 19 7.67 17.78 -4.15
CA ALA A 19 6.85 16.59 -4.42
C ALA A 19 5.42 16.94 -4.89
N PRO A 20 4.66 17.82 -4.21
CA PRO A 20 3.34 18.24 -4.69
C PRO A 20 3.40 19.02 -6.01
N SER A 21 4.48 19.77 -6.26
CA SER A 21 4.60 20.56 -7.48
C SER A 21 4.72 19.71 -8.74
N LEU A 22 5.34 18.54 -8.66
CA LEU A 22 5.54 17.66 -9.81
C LEU A 22 4.21 17.14 -10.38
N ASP A 23 3.28 16.75 -9.50
CA ASP A 23 1.95 16.28 -9.88
C ASP A 23 1.11 17.40 -10.53
N ALA A 24 1.16 18.57 -9.90
CA ALA A 24 0.56 19.80 -10.41
C ALA A 24 1.15 20.21 -11.77
N MET A 25 2.48 20.14 -11.94
CA MET A 25 3.17 20.50 -13.18
C MET A 25 2.94 19.47 -14.30
N ALA A 26 2.77 18.19 -13.95
CA ALA A 26 2.40 17.16 -14.93
C ALA A 26 1.10 17.53 -15.65
N SER A 27 0.12 18.08 -14.93
CA SER A 27 -1.14 18.57 -15.50
C SER A 27 -0.96 19.65 -16.57
N VAL A 28 0.12 20.44 -16.51
CA VAL A 28 0.42 21.45 -17.53
C VAL A 28 0.98 20.81 -18.81
N ALA A 29 1.63 19.65 -18.71
CA ALA A 29 2.20 18.98 -19.88
C ALA A 29 1.13 18.37 -20.78
N TYR A 30 0.04 17.83 -20.21
CA TYR A 30 -1.04 17.17 -20.98
C TYR A 30 -2.38 17.92 -20.97
N GLY A 31 -2.61 18.85 -20.04
CA GLY A 31 -3.89 19.55 -19.89
C GLY A 31 -4.27 20.41 -21.10
N PRO A 32 -3.37 21.31 -21.59
CA PRO A 32 -3.63 22.10 -22.79
C PRO A 32 -3.87 21.23 -24.04
N GLU A 33 -3.18 20.10 -24.14
CA GLU A 33 -3.37 19.13 -25.23
C GLU A 33 -4.80 18.59 -25.26
N ALA A 34 -5.33 18.19 -24.09
CA ALA A 34 -6.70 17.72 -23.98
C ALA A 34 -7.73 18.81 -24.37
N ILE A 35 -7.46 20.09 -24.05
CA ILE A 35 -8.32 21.22 -24.44
C ILE A 35 -8.33 21.38 -25.95
N VAL A 36 -7.15 21.47 -26.57
CA VAL A 36 -7.00 21.69 -28.01
C VAL A 36 -7.62 20.53 -28.80
N LEU A 37 -7.43 19.29 -28.36
CA LEU A 37 -7.99 18.11 -29.01
C LEU A 37 -9.53 18.14 -29.01
N VAL A 38 -10.15 18.48 -27.88
CA VAL A 38 -11.62 18.56 -27.79
C VAL A 38 -12.16 19.72 -28.62
N LEU A 39 -11.51 20.88 -28.60
CA LEU A 39 -11.93 22.02 -29.41
C LEU A 39 -11.76 21.78 -30.91
N ALA A 40 -10.71 21.06 -31.31
CA ALA A 40 -10.50 20.69 -32.71
C ALA A 40 -11.66 19.85 -33.27
N LEU A 41 -12.28 19.00 -32.45
CA LEU A 41 -13.51 18.26 -32.84
C LEU A 41 -14.70 19.19 -33.11
N GLY A 42 -14.73 20.36 -32.49
CA GLY A 42 -15.75 21.41 -32.71
C GLY A 42 -15.47 22.32 -33.91
N GLY A 43 -14.36 22.11 -34.63
CA GLY A 43 -13.96 22.88 -35.81
C GLY A 43 -13.02 24.06 -35.51
N SER A 44 -12.48 24.69 -36.56
CA SER A 44 -11.46 25.75 -36.45
C SER A 44 -11.93 26.97 -35.67
N ALA A 45 -13.21 27.33 -35.75
CA ALA A 45 -13.79 28.44 -34.99
C ALA A 45 -13.77 28.18 -33.47
N ALA A 46 -13.83 26.91 -33.04
CA ALA A 46 -13.80 26.55 -31.62
C ALA A 46 -12.38 26.65 -31.02
N LEU A 47 -11.31 26.61 -31.83
CA LEU A 47 -9.93 26.75 -31.34
C LEU A 47 -9.67 28.12 -30.70
N GLY A 48 -10.38 29.17 -31.13
CA GLY A 48 -10.32 30.51 -30.51
C GLY A 48 -10.86 30.55 -29.06
N LEU A 49 -11.55 29.50 -28.61
CA LEU A 49 -12.02 29.39 -27.22
C LEU A 49 -10.95 28.85 -26.26
N THR A 50 -9.77 28.46 -26.76
CA THR A 50 -8.68 27.88 -25.94
C THR A 50 -8.27 28.83 -24.80
N LEU A 51 -8.06 30.11 -25.11
CA LEU A 51 -7.64 31.10 -24.12
C LEU A 51 -8.75 31.41 -23.08
N PRO A 52 -10.01 31.72 -23.47
CA PRO A 52 -11.12 31.87 -22.51
C PRO A 52 -11.32 30.66 -21.60
N ILE A 53 -11.24 29.44 -22.14
CA ILE A 53 -11.38 28.19 -21.37
C ILE A 53 -10.21 28.05 -20.38
N THR A 54 -8.99 28.34 -20.81
CA THR A 54 -7.82 28.27 -19.94
C THR A 54 -7.89 29.29 -18.80
N ILE A 55 -8.38 30.50 -19.07
CA ILE A 55 -8.63 31.51 -18.04
C ILE A 55 -9.68 31.02 -17.03
N ALA A 56 -10.77 30.41 -17.51
CA ALA A 56 -11.79 29.82 -16.64
C ALA A 56 -11.21 28.70 -15.76
N ILE A 57 -10.35 27.84 -16.32
CA ILE A 57 -9.63 26.80 -15.57
C ILE A 57 -8.66 27.42 -14.54
N ALA A 58 -7.95 28.49 -14.88
CA ALA A 58 -7.07 29.20 -13.95
C ALA A 58 -7.85 29.83 -12.78
N VAL A 59 -9.07 30.35 -13.02
CA VAL A 59 -9.98 30.83 -11.97
C VAL A 59 -10.45 29.66 -11.09
N LEU A 60 -10.83 28.52 -11.68
CA LEU A 60 -11.16 27.30 -10.93
C LEU A 60 -9.98 26.86 -10.06
N LEU A 61 -8.76 26.83 -10.61
CA LEU A 61 -7.53 26.50 -9.88
C LEU A 61 -7.34 27.44 -8.70
N LEU A 62 -7.54 28.75 -8.87
CA LEU A 62 -7.44 29.73 -7.79
C LEU A 62 -8.45 29.43 -6.68
N VAL A 63 -9.70 29.12 -7.01
CA VAL A 63 -10.74 28.74 -6.03
C VAL A 63 -10.31 27.48 -5.26
N LEU A 64 -9.81 26.47 -5.96
CA LEU A 64 -9.34 25.22 -5.36
C LEU A 64 -8.16 25.46 -4.42
N VAL A 65 -7.15 26.22 -4.85
CA VAL A 65 -5.98 26.58 -4.03
C VAL A 65 -6.40 27.32 -2.77
N LEU A 66 -7.27 28.32 -2.89
CA LEU A 66 -7.77 29.07 -1.73
C LEU A 66 -8.59 28.19 -0.78
N SER A 67 -9.36 27.24 -1.31
CA SER A 67 -10.10 26.30 -0.50
C SER A 67 -9.19 25.26 0.18
N TYR A 68 -8.19 24.74 -0.54
CA TYR A 68 -7.28 23.73 -0.02
C TYR A 68 -6.43 24.27 1.14
N ARG A 69 -6.09 25.56 1.12
CA ARG A 69 -5.51 26.26 2.29
C ARG A 69 -6.37 26.12 3.56
N GLN A 70 -7.69 26.13 3.42
CA GLN A 70 -8.62 25.96 4.54
C GLN A 70 -8.61 24.52 5.04
N VAL A 71 -8.54 23.54 4.13
CA VAL A 71 -8.39 22.12 4.48
C VAL A 71 -7.10 21.89 5.27
N ILE A 72 -5.98 22.42 4.79
CA ILE A 72 -4.67 22.33 5.47
C ILE A 72 -4.72 22.93 6.88
N ALA A 73 -5.47 24.03 7.08
CA ALA A 73 -5.64 24.64 8.39
C ALA A 73 -6.53 23.81 9.34
N ALA A 74 -7.58 23.20 8.81
CA ALA A 74 -8.54 22.43 9.61
C ALA A 74 -8.07 21.00 9.92
N PHE A 75 -7.22 20.42 9.06
CA PHE A 75 -6.73 19.04 9.15
C PHE A 75 -5.20 18.96 9.02
N PRO A 76 -4.44 19.46 10.02
CA PRO A 76 -2.97 19.52 9.98
C PRO A 76 -2.30 18.13 10.01
N ASP A 77 -2.97 17.14 10.61
CA ASP A 77 -2.48 15.76 10.70
C ASP A 77 -2.65 14.98 9.37
N GLY A 78 -3.21 15.61 8.34
CA GLY A 78 -3.45 15.02 7.03
C GLY A 78 -4.79 14.27 6.92
N GLY A 79 -4.89 13.40 5.92
CA GLY A 79 -6.09 12.60 5.63
C GLY A 79 -6.85 13.00 4.36
N GLY A 80 -6.52 14.15 3.75
CA GLY A 80 -7.08 14.58 2.46
C GLY A 80 -8.62 14.60 2.43
N SER A 81 -9.19 14.39 1.24
CA SER A 81 -10.65 14.32 1.05
C SER A 81 -11.31 13.20 1.86
N TYR A 82 -10.63 12.06 2.06
CA TYR A 82 -11.11 10.96 2.91
C TYR A 82 -11.32 11.40 4.37
N GLY A 83 -10.31 12.06 4.96
CA GLY A 83 -10.34 12.53 6.34
C GLY A 83 -11.45 13.57 6.57
N VAL A 84 -11.56 14.54 5.66
CA VAL A 84 -12.61 15.58 5.71
C VAL A 84 -14.00 14.95 5.60
N ALA A 85 -14.21 14.05 4.62
CA ALA A 85 -15.49 13.38 4.43
C ALA A 85 -15.85 12.47 5.61
N LYS A 86 -14.87 11.77 6.19
CA LYS A 86 -15.07 10.92 7.38
C LYS A 86 -15.48 11.74 8.60
N ALA A 87 -14.88 12.91 8.79
CA ALA A 87 -15.17 13.79 9.92
C ALA A 87 -16.55 14.49 9.81
N HIS A 88 -17.02 14.78 8.60
CA HIS A 88 -18.17 15.67 8.41
C HIS A 88 -19.33 15.12 7.58
N LEU A 89 -19.10 14.24 6.61
CA LEU A 89 -20.14 13.73 5.70
C LEU A 89 -20.62 12.31 6.05
N GLY A 90 -19.89 11.59 6.91
CA GLY A 90 -20.23 10.26 7.37
C GLY A 90 -19.61 9.14 6.52
N ARG A 91 -19.96 7.90 6.88
CA ARG A 91 -19.29 6.68 6.38
C ARG A 91 -19.38 6.49 4.87
N ARG A 92 -20.57 6.60 4.26
CA ARG A 92 -20.73 6.33 2.82
C ARG A 92 -19.97 7.35 1.98
N ALA A 93 -20.11 8.63 2.32
CA ALA A 93 -19.41 9.71 1.65
C ALA A 93 -17.88 9.60 1.79
N SER A 94 -17.37 9.16 2.95
CA SER A 94 -15.93 8.93 3.11
C SER A 94 -15.43 7.76 2.27
N LEU A 95 -16.20 6.69 2.11
CA LEU A 95 -15.82 5.59 1.21
C LEU A 95 -15.84 6.01 -0.26
N VAL A 96 -16.80 6.84 -0.69
CA VAL A 96 -16.79 7.43 -2.03
C VAL A 96 -15.53 8.29 -2.22
N ALA A 97 -15.18 9.14 -1.25
CA ALA A 97 -13.95 9.95 -1.31
C ALA A 97 -12.68 9.08 -1.35
N ALA A 98 -12.62 8.01 -0.55
CA ALA A 98 -11.51 7.06 -0.57
C ALA A 98 -11.41 6.33 -1.92
N ALA A 99 -12.53 5.84 -2.46
CA ALA A 99 -12.58 5.19 -3.76
C ALA A 99 -12.11 6.14 -4.87
N SER A 100 -12.56 7.40 -4.82
CA SER A 100 -12.13 8.47 -5.72
C SER A 100 -10.61 8.67 -5.67
N LEU A 101 -10.02 8.74 -4.47
CA LEU A 101 -8.56 8.89 -4.30
C LEU A 101 -7.79 7.66 -4.79
N VAL A 102 -8.32 6.45 -4.59
CA VAL A 102 -7.68 5.22 -5.11
C VAL A 102 -7.64 5.27 -6.64
N ILE A 103 -8.75 5.63 -7.27
CA ILE A 103 -8.87 5.80 -8.71
C ILE A 103 -7.90 6.90 -9.20
N ASP A 104 -7.90 8.04 -8.52
CA ASP A 104 -7.03 9.19 -8.77
C ASP A 104 -5.55 8.80 -8.79
N TYR A 105 -5.05 8.15 -7.74
CA TYR A 105 -3.65 7.70 -7.69
C TYR A 105 -3.30 6.70 -8.80
N VAL A 106 -4.22 5.77 -9.10
CA VAL A 106 -4.02 4.77 -10.16
C VAL A 106 -3.95 5.41 -11.55
N LEU A 107 -4.87 6.33 -11.82
CA LEU A 107 -4.93 7.06 -13.09
C LEU A 107 -3.80 8.06 -13.21
N ASN A 108 -3.39 8.73 -12.13
CA ASN A 108 -2.25 9.63 -12.16
C ASN A 108 -0.97 8.91 -12.61
N VAL A 109 -0.69 7.72 -12.07
CA VAL A 109 0.44 6.91 -12.54
C VAL A 109 0.30 6.56 -14.01
N ALA A 110 -0.88 6.09 -14.44
CA ALA A 110 -1.12 5.68 -15.82
C ALA A 110 -0.99 6.87 -16.80
N VAL A 111 -1.63 8.00 -16.50
CA VAL A 111 -1.58 9.24 -17.30
C VAL A 111 -0.17 9.79 -17.36
N SER A 112 0.51 9.91 -16.21
CA SER A 112 1.87 10.46 -16.16
C SER A 112 2.86 9.59 -16.95
N VAL A 113 2.79 8.26 -16.81
CA VAL A 113 3.64 7.35 -17.58
C VAL A 113 3.31 7.40 -19.08
N ALA A 114 2.03 7.39 -19.45
CA ALA A 114 1.61 7.47 -20.85
C ALA A 114 2.02 8.80 -21.50
N ALA A 115 1.82 9.93 -20.81
CA ALA A 115 2.23 11.25 -21.29
C ALA A 115 3.76 11.37 -21.36
N GLY A 116 4.49 10.77 -20.42
CA GLY A 116 5.95 10.72 -20.46
C GLY A 116 6.45 9.95 -21.67
N VAL A 117 5.85 8.80 -21.97
CA VAL A 117 6.17 8.04 -23.18
C VAL A 117 5.77 8.81 -24.44
N ALA A 118 4.64 9.51 -24.45
CA ALA A 118 4.20 10.33 -25.58
C ALA A 118 5.20 11.46 -25.89
N ALA A 119 5.75 12.12 -24.86
CA ALA A 119 6.83 13.10 -25.01
C ALA A 119 8.10 12.46 -25.60
N LEU A 120 8.47 11.27 -25.12
CA LEU A 120 9.62 10.52 -25.64
C LEU A 120 9.43 10.11 -27.10
N THR A 121 8.26 9.59 -27.46
CA THR A 121 7.95 9.18 -28.84
C THR A 121 7.77 10.37 -29.77
N SER A 122 7.39 11.55 -29.25
CA SER A 122 7.40 12.80 -30.03
C SER A 122 8.84 13.16 -30.44
N ALA A 123 9.79 13.02 -29.52
CA ALA A 123 11.20 13.30 -29.78
C ALA A 123 11.89 12.25 -30.66
N VAL A 124 11.45 10.99 -30.56
CA VAL A 124 11.99 9.86 -31.31
C VAL A 124 10.83 9.04 -31.91
N PRO A 125 10.30 9.44 -33.09
CA PRO A 125 9.11 8.85 -33.70
C PRO A 125 9.19 7.34 -33.95
N GLY A 126 10.39 6.80 -34.21
CA GLY A 126 10.60 5.37 -34.41
C GLY A 126 10.23 4.49 -33.21
N LEU A 127 10.08 5.07 -32.02
CA LEU A 127 9.66 4.37 -30.81
C LEU A 127 8.14 4.28 -30.63
N TYR A 128 7.34 4.96 -31.46
CA TYR A 128 5.88 5.04 -31.31
C TYR A 128 5.20 3.66 -31.30
N GLY A 129 5.69 2.73 -32.11
CA GLY A 129 5.19 1.34 -32.16
C GLY A 129 5.36 0.56 -30.87
N TYR A 130 6.30 0.97 -30.00
CA TYR A 130 6.63 0.30 -28.73
C TYR A 130 6.11 1.06 -27.50
N ARG A 131 5.14 1.96 -27.68
CA ARG A 131 4.66 2.86 -26.61
C ARG A 131 4.13 2.10 -25.38
N VAL A 132 3.49 0.95 -25.57
CA VAL A 132 2.96 0.15 -24.45
C VAL A 132 4.09 -0.50 -23.68
N GLU A 133 5.05 -1.10 -24.39
CA GLU A 133 6.23 -1.74 -23.84
C GLU A 133 7.09 -0.72 -23.07
N LEU A 134 7.28 0.46 -23.64
CA LEU A 134 7.98 1.57 -22.99
C LEU A 134 7.25 2.05 -21.73
N ALA A 135 5.91 2.19 -21.79
CA ALA A 135 5.13 2.58 -20.62
C ALA A 135 5.24 1.55 -19.49
N LEU A 136 5.15 0.25 -19.82
CA LEU A 136 5.33 -0.82 -18.85
C LEU A 136 6.76 -0.87 -18.30
N ALA A 137 7.77 -0.62 -19.12
CA ALA A 137 9.17 -0.55 -18.69
C ALA A 137 9.40 0.62 -17.72
N VAL A 138 8.88 1.81 -18.02
CA VAL A 138 8.95 2.98 -17.13
C VAL A 138 8.21 2.70 -15.82
N LEU A 139 6.99 2.17 -15.89
CA LEU A 139 6.21 1.79 -14.71
C LEU A 139 6.95 0.77 -13.84
N PHE A 140 7.55 -0.26 -14.46
CA PHE A 140 8.35 -1.26 -13.77
C PHE A 140 9.56 -0.62 -13.07
N LEU A 141 10.27 0.29 -13.74
CA LEU A 141 11.42 0.99 -13.17
C LEU A 141 11.01 1.86 -11.96
N VAL A 142 9.96 2.66 -12.09
CA VAL A 142 9.42 3.48 -10.98
C VAL A 142 8.97 2.60 -9.82
N THR A 143 8.29 1.48 -10.12
CA THR A 143 7.85 0.51 -9.11
C THR A 143 9.04 -0.15 -8.39
N ALA A 144 10.07 -0.57 -9.12
CA ALA A 144 11.26 -1.19 -8.56
C ALA A 144 12.03 -0.24 -7.65
N VAL A 145 12.14 1.04 -8.02
CA VAL A 145 12.71 2.10 -7.17
C VAL A 145 11.91 2.23 -5.88
N ASN A 146 10.59 2.30 -5.97
CA ASN A 146 9.70 2.43 -4.80
C ASN A 146 9.74 1.21 -3.86
N LEU A 147 9.85 0.00 -4.41
CA LEU A 147 10.00 -1.23 -3.62
C LEU A 147 11.38 -1.33 -2.93
N ARG A 148 12.42 -0.72 -3.50
CA ARG A 148 13.76 -0.70 -2.89
C ARG A 148 13.82 0.16 -1.63
N GLY A 149 12.90 1.09 -1.40
CA GLY A 149 12.79 1.84 -0.16
C GLY A 149 12.35 3.27 -0.36
N VAL A 150 11.55 3.80 0.57
CA VAL A 150 11.12 5.21 0.56
C VAL A 150 12.34 6.14 0.58
N ALA A 151 13.38 5.81 1.36
CA ALA A 151 14.60 6.61 1.44
C ALA A 151 15.42 6.58 0.13
N THR A 152 15.36 5.50 -0.65
CA THR A 152 16.05 5.42 -1.95
C THR A 152 15.28 6.21 -3.01
N SER A 153 13.95 6.11 -2.98
CA SER A 153 13.07 6.86 -3.89
C SER A 153 13.12 8.36 -3.61
N ALA A 154 13.08 8.76 -2.34
CA ALA A 154 13.24 10.15 -1.91
C ALA A 154 14.62 10.71 -2.31
N ARG A 155 15.70 9.92 -2.17
CA ARG A 155 17.05 10.32 -2.62
C ARG A 155 17.14 10.45 -4.13
N LEU A 156 16.50 9.55 -4.89
CA LEU A 156 16.48 9.62 -6.35
C LEU A 156 15.72 10.86 -6.82
N CYS A 157 14.51 11.09 -6.28
CA CYS A 157 13.76 12.31 -6.55
C CYS A 157 14.57 13.56 -6.16
N ALA A 158 15.21 13.56 -4.99
CA ALA A 158 16.01 14.70 -4.54
C ALA A 158 17.24 14.97 -5.42
N ALA A 159 17.91 13.92 -5.91
CA ALA A 159 19.03 14.05 -6.83
C ALA A 159 18.57 14.63 -8.19
N LEU A 160 17.37 14.28 -8.63
CA LEU A 160 16.83 14.69 -9.93
C LEU A 160 16.15 16.06 -9.92
N THR A 161 15.55 16.47 -8.79
CA THR A 161 14.90 17.79 -8.65
C THR A 161 15.78 18.83 -7.98
N GLY A 162 16.92 18.43 -7.41
CA GLY A 162 17.77 19.30 -6.60
C GLY A 162 17.19 19.66 -5.23
N VAL A 163 16.10 19.02 -4.81
CA VAL A 163 15.35 19.36 -3.59
C VAL A 163 14.88 18.09 -2.87
N GLU A 164 15.14 17.96 -1.57
CA GLU A 164 14.68 16.81 -0.75
C GLU A 164 13.15 16.63 -0.81
N ALA A 165 12.69 15.69 -1.64
CA ALA A 165 11.29 15.33 -1.78
C ALA A 165 10.90 14.32 -0.68
N ILE A 166 10.30 14.79 0.41
CA ILE A 166 9.69 13.91 1.43
C ILE A 166 8.17 14.02 1.33
N ALA A 167 7.52 12.92 0.97
CA ALA A 167 6.08 12.82 0.85
C ALA A 167 5.41 12.65 2.24
N ASN A 168 4.83 13.75 2.75
CA ASN A 168 3.57 13.85 3.52
C ASN A 168 3.40 15.31 3.99
N ALA A 169 2.58 16.06 3.26
CA ALA A 169 2.77 17.48 2.95
C ALA A 169 2.49 18.52 4.07
N VAL A 170 2.25 18.15 5.33
CA VAL A 170 2.13 19.16 6.41
C VAL A 170 3.00 18.78 7.61
N PRO A 171 2.99 17.53 8.10
CA PRO A 171 3.85 17.12 9.21
C PRO A 171 5.35 17.22 8.90
N SER A 172 5.73 17.12 7.63
CA SER A 172 7.13 17.19 7.19
C SER A 172 7.69 18.62 7.10
N PHE A 173 6.84 19.65 7.16
CA PHE A 173 7.29 21.05 7.11
C PHE A 173 7.83 21.51 8.47
N ARG A 174 8.92 22.30 8.44
CA ARG A 174 9.44 22.99 9.64
C ARG A 174 8.34 23.84 10.29
N LYS A 175 8.30 23.84 11.63
CA LYS A 175 7.32 24.64 12.37
C LYS A 175 7.49 26.15 12.08
N PRO A 176 6.40 26.91 11.91
CA PRO A 176 4.99 26.49 11.88
C PRO A 176 4.61 25.81 10.55
N GLY A 177 4.34 24.48 10.59
CA GLY A 177 4.21 23.65 9.39
C GLY A 177 3.00 24.01 8.52
N VAL A 178 1.84 24.29 9.15
CA VAL A 178 0.59 24.68 8.48
C VAL A 178 0.78 25.94 7.63
N VAL A 179 1.41 26.98 8.18
CA VAL A 179 1.62 28.26 7.46
C VAL A 179 2.56 28.08 6.28
N ARG A 180 3.62 27.27 6.45
CA ARG A 180 4.56 26.98 5.36
C ARG A 180 3.92 26.16 4.25
N ALA A 181 3.11 25.15 4.60
CA ALA A 181 2.35 24.37 3.65
C ALA A 181 1.35 25.23 2.85
N GLN A 182 0.64 26.15 3.51
CA GLN A 182 -0.26 27.08 2.82
C GLN A 182 0.46 28.04 1.87
N ARG A 183 1.66 28.53 2.23
CA ARG A 183 2.46 29.39 1.35
C ARG A 183 3.01 28.61 0.16
N ALA A 184 3.44 27.38 0.37
CA ALA A 184 3.84 26.46 -0.69
C ALA A 184 2.66 26.25 -1.67
N GLU A 185 1.48 25.93 -1.17
CA GLU A 185 0.28 25.72 -1.99
C GLU A 185 -0.07 26.95 -2.84
N LEU A 186 0.01 28.16 -2.28
CA LEU A 186 -0.20 29.41 -3.02
C LEU A 186 0.84 29.63 -4.12
N ALA A 187 2.12 29.41 -3.80
CA ALA A 187 3.21 29.59 -4.75
C ALA A 187 3.07 28.60 -5.91
N LEU A 188 2.71 27.35 -5.61
CA LEU A 188 2.44 26.33 -6.60
C LEU A 188 1.24 26.70 -7.48
N GLY A 189 0.12 27.07 -6.89
CA GLY A 189 -1.07 27.51 -7.63
C GLY A 189 -0.80 28.71 -8.54
N GLY A 190 -0.02 29.69 -8.05
CA GLY A 190 0.40 30.84 -8.85
C GLY A 190 1.30 30.44 -10.02
N LEU A 191 2.30 29.60 -9.78
CA LEU A 191 3.19 29.07 -10.83
C LEU A 191 2.39 28.34 -11.92
N LEU A 192 1.51 27.43 -11.52
CA LEU A 192 0.66 26.69 -12.45
C LEU A 192 -0.27 27.59 -13.25
N GLY A 193 -0.89 28.58 -12.60
CA GLY A 193 -1.74 29.55 -13.29
C GLY A 193 -0.97 30.32 -14.36
N VAL A 194 0.25 30.78 -14.04
CA VAL A 194 1.13 31.45 -15.00
C VAL A 194 1.52 30.51 -16.14
N MET A 195 1.89 29.26 -15.85
CA MET A 195 2.26 28.30 -16.88
C MET A 195 1.08 27.96 -17.80
N LEU A 196 -0.11 27.69 -17.25
CA LEU A 196 -1.30 27.35 -18.05
C LEU A 196 -1.70 28.50 -18.99
N ILE A 197 -1.78 29.73 -18.46
CA ILE A 197 -2.11 30.91 -19.26
C ILE A 197 -1.01 31.17 -20.30
N GLY A 198 0.26 31.03 -19.91
CA GLY A 198 1.39 31.14 -20.82
C GLY A 198 1.31 30.15 -21.98
N LEU A 199 1.08 28.86 -21.70
CA LEU A 199 0.92 27.84 -22.74
C LEU A 199 -0.26 28.15 -23.65
N ALA A 200 -1.42 28.56 -23.12
CA ALA A 200 -2.58 28.91 -23.94
C ALA A 200 -2.29 30.07 -24.91
N ILE A 201 -1.59 31.12 -24.44
CA ILE A 201 -1.16 32.23 -25.30
C ILE A 201 -0.20 31.74 -26.39
N LEU A 202 0.73 30.84 -26.06
CA LEU A 202 1.65 30.28 -27.05
C LEU A 202 0.93 29.38 -28.07
N ILE A 203 -0.05 28.57 -27.64
CA ILE A 203 -0.85 27.71 -28.53
C ILE A 203 -1.59 28.55 -29.58
N GLU A 204 -2.21 29.64 -29.14
CA GLU A 204 -2.90 30.57 -30.03
C GLU A 204 -1.92 31.31 -30.95
N LYS A 205 -0.79 31.78 -30.40
CA LYS A 205 0.24 32.50 -31.17
C LYS A 205 0.85 31.66 -32.29
N PHE A 206 1.06 30.36 -32.06
CA PHE A 206 1.69 29.45 -33.02
C PHE A 206 0.68 28.65 -33.87
N ASP A 207 -0.63 28.93 -33.77
CA ASP A 207 -1.72 28.17 -34.43
C ASP A 207 -1.53 26.65 -34.31
N ILE A 208 -1.23 26.17 -33.10
CA ILE A 208 -0.94 24.75 -32.88
C ILE A 208 -2.20 23.93 -33.10
N ARG A 209 -2.11 22.95 -34.01
CA ARG A 209 -3.19 22.01 -34.31
C ARG A 209 -2.83 20.63 -33.76
N PRO A 210 -3.81 19.85 -33.28
CA PRO A 210 -3.52 18.51 -32.80
C PRO A 210 -2.98 17.66 -33.95
N VAL A 211 -1.82 17.03 -33.73
CA VAL A 211 -1.19 16.08 -34.65
C VAL A 211 -1.12 14.74 -33.93
N ASP A 212 -1.63 13.70 -34.57
CA ASP A 212 -1.65 12.37 -33.96
C ASP A 212 -0.23 11.89 -33.64
N GLY A 213 -0.05 11.47 -32.39
CA GLY A 213 1.22 10.94 -31.88
C GLY A 213 2.28 11.99 -31.53
N VAL A 214 1.99 13.28 -31.69
CA VAL A 214 2.89 14.37 -31.27
C VAL A 214 2.21 15.24 -30.23
N THR A 215 2.81 15.34 -29.05
CA THR A 215 2.27 16.15 -27.96
C THR A 215 2.20 17.63 -28.31
N VAL A 216 1.21 18.36 -27.79
CA VAL A 216 1.10 19.82 -28.02
C VAL A 216 2.32 20.56 -27.47
N LEU A 217 2.85 20.11 -26.34
CA LEU A 217 4.10 20.65 -25.78
C LEU A 217 5.29 20.45 -26.73
N SER A 218 5.35 19.32 -27.44
CA SER A 218 6.37 19.08 -28.47
C SER A 218 6.26 20.07 -29.63
N GLN A 219 5.06 20.26 -30.16
CA GLN A 219 4.83 21.20 -31.26
C GLN A 219 5.17 22.64 -30.87
N LEU A 220 4.79 23.04 -29.65
CA LEU A 220 5.15 24.36 -29.11
C LEU A 220 6.66 24.54 -28.95
N THR A 221 7.33 23.52 -28.44
CA THR A 221 8.79 23.57 -28.23
C THR A 221 9.50 23.67 -29.56
N ASP A 222 9.06 22.91 -30.56
CA ASP A 222 9.59 23.02 -31.92
C ASP A 222 9.31 24.41 -32.52
N GLY A 223 8.07 24.89 -32.48
CA GLY A 223 7.72 26.21 -33.01
C GLY A 223 8.49 27.36 -32.33
N ALA A 224 8.88 27.21 -31.06
CA ALA A 224 9.58 28.23 -30.30
C ALA A 224 11.12 28.14 -30.37
N LEU A 225 11.69 26.94 -30.31
CA LEU A 225 13.15 26.70 -30.20
C LEU A 225 13.76 26.01 -31.42
N GLY A 226 12.93 25.50 -32.34
CA GLY A 226 13.31 24.62 -33.44
C GLY A 226 13.66 23.20 -32.99
N HIS A 227 13.68 22.26 -33.94
CA HIS A 227 14.16 20.87 -33.78
C HIS A 227 15.70 20.78 -33.54
N GLY A 228 16.17 21.37 -32.45
CA GLY A 228 17.59 21.38 -32.05
C GLY A 228 17.83 20.82 -30.64
N PHE A 229 18.98 21.14 -30.06
CA PHE A 229 19.33 20.71 -28.71
C PHE A 229 18.29 21.14 -27.66
N GLY A 230 17.77 22.37 -27.75
CA GLY A 230 16.75 22.89 -26.83
C GLY A 230 15.46 22.07 -26.84
N TYR A 231 15.04 21.59 -28.01
CA TYR A 231 13.88 20.72 -28.15
C TYR A 231 14.06 19.41 -27.37
N TYR A 232 15.18 18.71 -27.57
CA TYR A 232 15.46 17.47 -26.84
C TYR A 232 15.58 17.68 -25.33
N VAL A 233 16.18 18.78 -24.88
CA VAL A 233 16.26 19.11 -23.45
C VAL A 233 14.87 19.23 -22.84
N VAL A 234 13.95 19.95 -23.48
CA VAL A 234 12.57 20.09 -22.98
C VAL A 234 11.84 18.75 -22.99
N GLN A 235 11.98 17.94 -24.04
CA GLN A 235 11.34 16.62 -24.11
C GLN A 235 11.83 15.68 -23.01
N PHE A 236 13.15 15.49 -22.87
CA PHE A 236 13.69 14.61 -21.84
C PHE A 236 13.40 15.11 -20.42
N THR A 237 13.38 16.44 -20.22
CA THR A 237 12.98 17.02 -18.93
C THR A 237 11.50 16.74 -18.65
N THR A 238 10.64 16.81 -19.66
CA THR A 238 9.20 16.49 -19.55
C THR A 238 8.99 15.02 -19.19
N VAL A 239 9.67 14.10 -19.87
CA VAL A 239 9.64 12.65 -19.56
C VAL A 239 10.00 12.43 -18.09
N LEU A 240 11.08 13.07 -17.64
CA LEU A 240 11.56 12.94 -16.28
C LEU A 240 10.57 13.51 -15.25
N LEU A 241 10.05 14.71 -15.52
CA LEU A 241 9.05 15.36 -14.68
C LEU A 241 7.82 14.46 -14.51
N LEU A 242 7.33 13.87 -15.59
CA LEU A 242 6.16 12.99 -15.58
C LEU A 242 6.44 11.66 -14.85
N ALA A 243 7.62 11.08 -15.01
CA ALA A 243 8.03 9.92 -14.21
C ALA A 243 8.08 10.23 -12.71
N LEU A 244 8.53 11.43 -12.35
CA LEU A 244 8.55 11.92 -10.97
C LEU A 244 7.15 12.26 -10.44
N ALA A 245 6.24 12.75 -11.29
CA ALA A 245 4.84 12.94 -10.94
C ALA A 245 4.17 11.61 -10.59
N ALA A 246 4.38 10.55 -11.38
CA ALA A 246 3.90 9.21 -11.07
C ALA A 246 4.40 8.70 -9.70
N ASN A 247 5.63 9.06 -9.31
CA ASN A 247 6.20 8.69 -8.01
C ASN A 247 5.41 9.28 -6.81
N THR A 248 4.73 10.41 -6.96
CA THR A 248 3.91 10.99 -5.89
C THR A 248 2.78 10.05 -5.46
N SER A 249 2.15 9.38 -6.42
CA SER A 249 1.09 8.39 -6.18
C SER A 249 1.60 7.13 -5.49
N PHE A 250 2.84 6.72 -5.78
CA PHE A 250 3.53 5.64 -5.05
C PHE A 250 3.84 6.01 -3.59
N GLY A 251 3.91 7.31 -3.26
CA GLY A 251 3.94 7.79 -1.88
C GLY A 251 2.56 7.88 -1.23
N GLY A 252 1.54 8.31 -1.98
CA GLY A 252 0.19 8.60 -1.47
C GLY A 252 -0.70 7.37 -1.24
N LEU A 253 -0.88 6.52 -2.27
CA LEU A 253 -1.81 5.40 -2.19
C LEU A 253 -1.50 4.41 -1.05
N PRO A 254 -0.23 4.05 -0.77
CA PRO A 254 0.03 3.08 0.28
C PRO A 254 -0.29 3.64 1.69
N VAL A 255 -0.15 4.95 1.89
CA VAL A 255 -0.58 5.62 3.13
C VAL A 255 -2.11 5.61 3.24
N LEU A 256 -2.83 5.93 2.17
CA LEU A 256 -4.30 5.82 2.14
C LEU A 256 -4.77 4.39 2.40
N SER A 257 -4.12 3.41 1.76
CA SER A 257 -4.45 1.98 1.91
C SER A 257 -4.25 1.52 3.34
N GLN A 258 -3.19 1.99 4.02
CA GLN A 258 -2.97 1.73 5.44
C GLN A 258 -4.07 2.34 6.31
N LEU A 259 -4.49 3.59 6.03
CA LEU A 259 -5.58 4.23 6.78
C LEU A 259 -6.89 3.45 6.63
N LEU A 260 -7.24 3.04 5.41
CA LEU A 260 -8.42 2.24 5.12
C LEU A 260 -8.34 0.84 5.76
N ALA A 261 -7.17 0.21 5.77
CA ALA A 261 -6.96 -1.08 6.43
C ALA A 261 -7.12 -0.96 7.96
N LYS A 262 -6.60 0.13 8.56
CA LYS A 262 -6.79 0.43 10.00
C LYS A 262 -8.26 0.61 10.35
N ASP A 263 -9.04 1.19 9.43
CA ASP A 263 -10.48 1.37 9.57
C ASP A 263 -11.31 0.12 9.13
N ASN A 264 -10.66 -1.02 8.91
CA ASN A 264 -11.28 -2.29 8.48
C ASN A 264 -12.03 -2.22 7.14
N TYR A 265 -11.64 -1.33 6.22
CA TYR A 265 -12.18 -1.24 4.86
C TYR A 265 -11.32 -1.93 3.80
N LEU A 266 -10.08 -2.26 4.13
CA LEU A 266 -9.17 -3.07 3.31
C LEU A 266 -8.58 -4.22 4.14
N PRO A 267 -8.05 -5.27 3.49
CA PRO A 267 -7.36 -6.35 4.20
C PRO A 267 -6.21 -5.83 5.08
N HIS A 268 -6.07 -6.35 6.31
CA HIS A 268 -5.04 -5.91 7.26
C HIS A 268 -3.60 -6.05 6.75
N VAL A 269 -3.35 -6.85 5.69
CA VAL A 269 -2.04 -6.93 5.05
C VAL A 269 -1.55 -5.58 4.49
N PHE A 270 -2.46 -4.69 4.11
CA PHE A 270 -2.12 -3.33 3.66
C PHE A 270 -1.63 -2.42 4.81
N GLN A 271 -1.88 -2.80 6.06
CA GLN A 271 -1.34 -2.10 7.24
C GLN A 271 0.11 -2.49 7.53
N LEU A 272 0.56 -3.66 7.07
CA LEU A 272 1.89 -4.20 7.38
C LEU A 272 2.99 -3.40 6.68
N ARG A 273 3.91 -2.84 7.46
CA ARG A 273 5.15 -2.25 6.94
C ARG A 273 6.20 -3.33 6.75
N GLY A 274 6.80 -3.41 5.56
CA GLY A 274 7.94 -4.28 5.32
C GLY A 274 9.20 -3.80 6.06
N GLN A 275 10.26 -4.62 6.07
CA GLN A 275 11.55 -4.34 6.73
C GLN A 275 12.20 -3.00 6.33
N ARG A 276 11.81 -2.40 5.19
CA ARG A 276 12.31 -1.09 4.71
C ARG A 276 11.34 0.08 4.97
N GLN A 277 10.37 -0.08 5.88
CA GLN A 277 9.29 0.90 6.15
C GLN A 277 8.42 1.22 4.92
N VAL A 278 8.32 0.26 3.97
CA VAL A 278 7.53 0.39 2.74
C VAL A 278 6.26 -0.45 2.84
N TYR A 279 5.11 0.14 2.46
CA TYR A 279 3.83 -0.56 2.31
C TYR A 279 3.78 -1.29 0.95
N ARG A 280 4.45 -2.45 0.88
CA ARG A 280 4.67 -3.20 -0.37
C ARG A 280 3.38 -3.55 -1.12
N TYR A 281 2.33 -3.97 -0.41
CA TYR A 281 1.07 -4.35 -1.03
C TYR A 281 0.35 -3.18 -1.71
N GLY A 282 0.43 -1.97 -1.14
CA GLY A 282 -0.12 -0.76 -1.77
C GLY A 282 0.59 -0.41 -3.07
N ILE A 283 1.93 -0.50 -3.08
CA ILE A 283 2.75 -0.24 -4.28
C ILE A 283 2.48 -1.26 -5.37
N LEU A 284 2.45 -2.55 -5.03
CA LEU A 284 2.19 -3.63 -5.99
C LEU A 284 0.77 -3.54 -6.55
N PHE A 285 -0.21 -3.19 -5.73
CA PHE A 285 -1.58 -2.96 -6.18
C PHE A 285 -1.63 -1.78 -7.16
N LEU A 286 -1.03 -0.64 -6.81
CA LEU A 286 -0.95 0.53 -7.69
C LEU A 286 -0.32 0.16 -9.05
N ALA A 287 0.87 -0.43 -9.03
CA ALA A 287 1.59 -0.83 -10.23
C ALA A 287 0.79 -1.83 -11.08
N GLY A 288 0.16 -2.83 -10.45
CA GLY A 288 -0.64 -3.83 -11.15
C GLY A 288 -1.86 -3.23 -11.85
N VAL A 289 -2.64 -2.40 -11.15
CA VAL A 289 -3.82 -1.78 -11.75
C VAL A 289 -3.44 -0.74 -12.81
N SER A 290 -2.42 0.09 -12.57
CA SER A 290 -1.92 1.03 -13.58
C SER A 290 -1.38 0.32 -14.82
N ALA A 291 -0.71 -0.84 -14.68
CA ALA A 291 -0.27 -1.64 -15.83
C ALA A 291 -1.46 -2.14 -16.66
N VAL A 292 -2.52 -2.65 -16.01
CA VAL A 292 -3.75 -3.08 -16.69
C VAL A 292 -4.38 -1.91 -17.46
N LEU A 293 -4.46 -0.72 -16.85
CA LEU A 293 -4.99 0.47 -17.53
C LEU A 293 -4.12 0.91 -18.70
N LEU A 294 -2.79 0.90 -18.57
CA LEU A 294 -1.88 1.24 -19.67
C LEU A 294 -2.05 0.28 -20.86
N ILE A 295 -2.22 -1.01 -20.60
CA ILE A 295 -2.48 -2.02 -21.64
C ILE A 295 -3.85 -1.79 -22.28
N ALA A 296 -4.89 -1.60 -21.47
CA ALA A 296 -6.26 -1.36 -21.95
C ALA A 296 -6.38 -0.09 -22.79
N ALA A 297 -5.69 0.98 -22.38
CA ALA A 297 -5.59 2.25 -23.10
C ALA A 297 -4.60 2.22 -24.28
N ARG A 298 -3.90 1.09 -24.51
CA ARG A 298 -2.83 0.97 -25.52
C ARG A 298 -1.78 2.07 -25.41
N GLY A 299 -1.47 2.52 -24.19
CA GLY A 299 -0.52 3.61 -23.92
C GLY A 299 -0.98 5.00 -24.38
N ASP A 300 -2.27 5.17 -24.72
CA ASP A 300 -2.80 6.45 -25.19
C ASP A 300 -3.27 7.33 -24.02
N MET A 301 -2.55 8.43 -23.80
CA MET A 301 -2.90 9.39 -22.76
C MET A 301 -4.27 10.06 -22.99
N ASN A 302 -4.71 10.23 -24.24
CA ASN A 302 -5.96 10.93 -24.56
C ASN A 302 -7.20 10.18 -24.07
N THR A 303 -7.08 8.85 -23.92
CA THR A 303 -8.13 8.01 -23.33
C THR A 303 -8.11 8.05 -21.79
N LEU A 304 -6.95 8.27 -21.18
CA LEU A 304 -6.76 8.20 -19.73
C LEU A 304 -7.03 9.53 -19.01
N VAL A 305 -6.64 10.67 -19.63
CA VAL A 305 -6.78 12.01 -19.03
C VAL A 305 -8.22 12.36 -18.65
N PRO A 306 -9.25 12.09 -19.48
CA PRO A 306 -10.64 12.37 -19.10
C PRO A 306 -11.11 11.56 -17.89
N LEU A 307 -10.67 10.30 -17.79
CA LEU A 307 -11.03 9.42 -16.67
C LEU A 307 -10.43 9.93 -15.36
N PHE A 308 -9.20 10.43 -15.41
CA PHE A 308 -8.49 11.02 -14.27
C PHE A 308 -9.25 12.21 -13.70
N ALA A 309 -9.71 13.13 -14.56
CA ALA A 309 -10.45 14.32 -14.13
C ALA A 309 -11.72 13.99 -13.31
N ILE A 310 -12.42 12.91 -13.65
CA ILE A 310 -13.65 12.49 -12.93
C ILE A 310 -13.33 12.13 -11.48
N GLY A 311 -12.29 11.31 -11.26
CA GLY A 311 -11.87 10.91 -9.90
C GLY A 311 -11.40 12.10 -9.06
N VAL A 312 -10.64 13.01 -9.66
CA VAL A 312 -10.19 14.24 -9.02
C VAL A 312 -11.37 15.11 -8.61
N PHE A 313 -12.30 15.38 -9.52
CA PHE A 313 -13.44 16.26 -9.24
C PHE A 313 -14.38 15.68 -8.20
N VAL A 314 -14.69 14.39 -8.23
CA VAL A 314 -15.53 13.75 -7.19
C VAL A 314 -14.88 13.88 -5.80
N GLY A 315 -13.56 13.65 -5.71
CA GLY A 315 -12.79 13.82 -4.48
C GLY A 315 -12.83 15.25 -3.96
N PHE A 316 -12.65 16.24 -4.83
CA PHE A 316 -12.76 17.64 -4.47
C PHE A 316 -14.18 18.01 -4.05
N THR A 317 -15.22 17.64 -4.80
CA THR A 317 -16.61 17.95 -4.45
C THR A 317 -16.96 17.47 -3.04
N LEU A 318 -16.56 16.25 -2.67
CA LEU A 318 -16.80 15.71 -1.34
C LEU A 318 -15.98 16.43 -0.26
N SER A 319 -14.71 16.75 -0.54
CA SER A 319 -13.89 17.51 0.39
C SER A 319 -14.47 18.91 0.63
N GLN A 320 -14.86 19.60 -0.44
CA GLN A 320 -15.45 20.94 -0.40
C GLN A 320 -16.80 20.93 0.34
N ALA A 321 -17.68 19.97 0.04
CA ALA A 321 -18.95 19.79 0.74
C ALA A 321 -18.75 19.50 2.24
N GLY A 322 -17.74 18.70 2.59
CA GLY A 322 -17.35 18.46 3.98
C GLY A 322 -16.87 19.72 4.69
N MET A 323 -16.13 20.59 4.00
CA MET A 323 -15.70 21.89 4.53
C MET A 323 -16.84 22.89 4.67
N VAL A 324 -17.83 22.90 3.75
CA VAL A 324 -19.07 23.68 3.92
C VAL A 324 -19.75 23.30 5.24
N ARG A 325 -19.90 21.99 5.48
CA ARG A 325 -20.47 21.50 6.73
C ARG A 325 -19.60 21.84 7.94
N HIS A 326 -18.28 21.76 7.83
CA HIS A 326 -17.35 22.18 8.88
C HIS A 326 -17.58 23.64 9.31
N TRP A 327 -17.61 24.57 8.35
CA TRP A 327 -17.80 25.99 8.63
C TRP A 327 -19.19 26.34 9.12
N TRP A 328 -20.22 25.64 8.64
CA TRP A 328 -21.59 25.79 9.11
C TRP A 328 -21.74 25.50 10.62
N HIS A 329 -21.00 24.50 11.12
CA HIS A 329 -21.03 24.12 12.54
C HIS A 329 -20.09 24.96 13.41
N ARG A 330 -18.85 25.24 12.97
CA ARG A 330 -17.84 25.95 13.79
C ARG A 330 -18.10 27.46 13.91
N ARG A 331 -18.68 28.09 12.89
CA ARG A 331 -19.02 29.54 12.82
C ARG A 331 -17.96 30.53 13.35
N PRO A 332 -16.65 30.41 13.01
CA PRO A 332 -15.64 31.39 13.41
C PRO A 332 -15.79 32.75 12.68
N PRO A 333 -14.99 33.79 13.01
CA PRO A 333 -14.96 35.02 12.24
C PRO A 333 -14.78 34.75 10.74
N GLN A 334 -15.52 35.48 9.89
CA GLN A 334 -15.55 35.31 8.44
C GLN A 334 -16.03 33.93 7.94
N TRP A 335 -16.78 33.15 8.77
CA TRP A 335 -17.29 31.84 8.37
C TRP A 335 -18.16 31.87 7.10
N ARG A 336 -18.91 32.95 6.87
CA ARG A 336 -19.75 33.10 5.66
C ARG A 336 -18.92 33.12 4.37
N GLY A 337 -17.78 33.84 4.36
CA GLY A 337 -16.89 33.89 3.21
C GLY A 337 -16.20 32.56 2.96
N LYS A 338 -15.73 31.90 4.03
CA LYS A 338 -15.15 30.54 3.94
C LYS A 338 -16.17 29.53 3.43
N LEU A 339 -17.40 29.59 3.94
CA LEU A 339 -18.49 28.74 3.52
C LEU A 339 -18.87 28.99 2.05
N ALA A 340 -18.99 30.25 1.63
CA ALA A 340 -19.30 30.60 0.24
C ALA A 340 -18.20 30.11 -0.72
N LEU A 341 -16.93 30.26 -0.37
CA LEU A 341 -15.82 29.74 -1.18
C LEU A 341 -15.88 28.22 -1.35
N ASN A 342 -16.05 27.47 -0.26
CA ASN A 342 -16.16 26.01 -0.34
C ASN A 342 -17.44 25.57 -1.05
N GLY A 343 -18.55 26.28 -0.85
CA GLY A 343 -19.83 26.00 -1.51
C GLY A 343 -19.74 26.21 -3.01
N PHE A 344 -19.12 27.32 -3.43
CA PHE A 344 -18.84 27.59 -4.84
C PHE A 344 -17.89 26.54 -5.43
N GLY A 345 -16.81 26.19 -4.72
CA GLY A 345 -15.89 25.12 -5.14
C GLY A 345 -16.57 23.75 -5.27
N ALA A 346 -17.45 23.39 -4.31
CA ALA A 346 -18.23 22.16 -4.35
C ALA A 346 -19.18 22.12 -5.55
N LEU A 347 -19.89 23.23 -5.81
CA LEU A 347 -20.78 23.35 -6.95
C LEU A 347 -20.01 23.24 -8.26
N LEU A 348 -18.92 24.01 -8.41
CA LEU A 348 -18.14 24.07 -9.63
C LEU A 348 -17.49 22.71 -9.97
N THR A 349 -16.88 22.05 -8.98
CA THR A 349 -16.29 20.71 -9.17
C THR A 349 -17.36 19.64 -9.39
N GLY A 350 -18.51 19.74 -8.72
CA GLY A 350 -19.61 18.79 -8.90
C GLY A 350 -20.22 18.88 -10.30
N VAL A 351 -20.44 20.11 -10.80
CA VAL A 351 -20.88 20.35 -12.18
C VAL A 351 -19.82 19.85 -13.16
N ALA A 352 -18.54 20.15 -12.94
CA ALA A 352 -17.46 19.66 -13.80
C ALA A 352 -17.42 18.12 -13.85
N ALA A 353 -17.57 17.43 -12.71
CA ALA A 353 -17.62 15.98 -12.67
C ALA A 353 -18.80 15.42 -13.50
N ILE A 354 -19.99 16.02 -13.39
CA ILE A 354 -21.18 15.62 -14.16
C ILE A 354 -20.95 15.86 -15.65
N VAL A 355 -20.50 17.06 -16.02
CA VAL A 355 -20.28 17.44 -17.42
C VAL A 355 -19.22 16.56 -18.08
N VAL A 356 -18.08 16.33 -17.42
CA VAL A 356 -17.02 15.46 -17.95
C VAL A 356 -17.52 14.02 -18.08
N THR A 357 -18.21 13.49 -17.06
CA THR A 357 -18.74 12.12 -17.11
C THR A 357 -19.76 11.94 -18.24
N ALA A 358 -20.64 12.93 -18.44
CA ALA A 358 -21.65 12.89 -19.50
C ALA A 358 -21.02 13.06 -20.90
N SER A 359 -20.11 14.03 -21.06
CA SER A 359 -19.50 14.35 -22.36
C SER A 359 -18.54 13.28 -22.84
N LYS A 360 -17.87 12.58 -21.91
CA LYS A 360 -16.88 11.54 -22.19
C LYS A 360 -17.41 10.13 -21.93
N PHE A 361 -18.74 9.97 -21.88
CA PHE A 361 -19.37 8.68 -21.62
C PHE A 361 -18.99 7.64 -22.68
N ALA A 362 -19.01 8.00 -23.96
CA ALA A 362 -18.59 7.12 -25.06
C ALA A 362 -17.09 6.81 -25.05
N ASP A 363 -16.27 7.76 -24.57
CA ASP A 363 -14.80 7.67 -24.52
C ASP A 363 -14.29 6.87 -23.30
N GLY A 364 -15.18 6.28 -22.50
CA GLY A 364 -14.84 5.39 -21.39
C GLY A 364 -15.18 5.90 -19.99
N ALA A 365 -15.75 7.10 -19.83
CA ALA A 365 -16.12 7.64 -18.51
C ALA A 365 -17.10 6.74 -17.73
N TRP A 366 -17.88 5.92 -18.45
CA TRP A 366 -18.75 4.89 -17.85
C TRP A 366 -17.96 3.92 -16.93
N LEU A 367 -16.68 3.68 -17.21
CA LEU A 367 -15.83 2.80 -16.40
C LEU A 367 -15.68 3.34 -14.97
N ILE A 368 -15.47 4.66 -14.83
CA ILE A 368 -15.34 5.32 -13.52
C ILE A 368 -16.69 5.32 -12.79
N ALA A 369 -17.78 5.58 -13.51
CA ALA A 369 -19.13 5.54 -12.96
C ALA A 369 -19.51 4.16 -12.38
N ILE A 370 -18.94 3.07 -12.90
CA ILE A 370 -19.13 1.71 -12.37
C ILE A 370 -18.09 1.35 -11.31
N THR A 371 -16.81 1.65 -11.56
CA THR A 371 -15.70 1.26 -10.69
C THR A 371 -15.80 1.91 -9.32
N LEU A 372 -16.27 3.17 -9.27
CA LEU A 372 -16.40 3.89 -8.00
C LEU A 372 -17.43 3.20 -7.07
N PRO A 373 -18.69 2.92 -7.47
CA PRO A 373 -19.62 2.15 -6.66
C PRO A 373 -19.11 0.74 -6.31
N VAL A 374 -18.50 0.03 -7.26
CA VAL A 374 -17.95 -1.31 -7.01
C VAL A 374 -16.88 -1.28 -5.92
N LEU A 375 -15.96 -0.32 -5.97
CA LEU A 375 -14.90 -0.18 -4.98
C LEU A 375 -15.47 0.12 -3.59
N VAL A 376 -16.50 0.98 -3.51
CA VAL A 376 -17.24 1.23 -2.26
C VAL A 376 -17.91 -0.05 -1.73
N LEU A 377 -18.59 -0.82 -2.59
CA LEU A 377 -19.24 -2.07 -2.21
C LEU A 377 -18.23 -3.12 -1.71
N VAL A 378 -17.06 -3.21 -2.34
CA VAL A 378 -15.97 -4.09 -1.90
C VAL A 378 -15.48 -3.68 -0.51
N MET A 379 -15.21 -2.39 -0.29
CA MET A 379 -14.79 -1.87 1.03
C MET A 379 -15.85 -2.13 2.11
N GLU A 380 -17.12 -1.94 1.79
CA GLU A 380 -18.23 -2.25 2.70
C GLU A 380 -18.36 -3.74 2.98
N SER A 381 -18.14 -4.59 1.97
CA SER A 381 -18.13 -6.05 2.12
C SER A 381 -17.03 -6.51 3.07
N VAL A 382 -15.80 -6.02 2.89
CA VAL A 382 -14.66 -6.29 3.78
C VAL A 382 -14.99 -5.87 5.22
N ASN A 383 -15.51 -4.66 5.41
CA ASN A 383 -15.86 -4.13 6.73
C ASN A 383 -17.01 -4.92 7.40
N ARG A 384 -17.98 -5.41 6.62
CA ARG A 384 -19.04 -6.31 7.14
C ARG A 384 -18.46 -7.65 7.59
N ASN A 385 -17.56 -8.23 6.80
CA ASN A 385 -16.94 -9.51 7.14
C ASN A 385 -16.07 -9.41 8.41
N TYR A 386 -15.30 -8.33 8.55
CA TYR A 386 -14.50 -8.12 9.76
C TYR A 386 -15.35 -7.90 11.02
N ARG A 387 -16.47 -7.16 10.91
CA ARG A 387 -17.42 -7.05 12.04
C ARG A 387 -17.98 -8.40 12.43
N ARG A 388 -18.44 -9.21 11.47
CA ARG A 388 -18.93 -10.57 11.73
C ARG A 388 -17.90 -11.46 12.41
N ILE A 389 -16.62 -11.35 12.04
CA ILE A 389 -15.53 -12.07 12.69
C ILE A 389 -15.30 -11.52 14.10
N GLY A 390 -15.29 -10.20 14.28
CA GLY A 390 -15.10 -9.56 15.59
C GLY A 390 -16.20 -9.92 16.59
N ASP A 391 -17.45 -9.98 16.13
CA ASP A 391 -18.60 -10.38 16.94
C ASP A 391 -18.46 -11.85 17.38
N ARG A 392 -17.99 -12.74 16.49
CA ARG A 392 -17.74 -14.17 16.81
C ARG A 392 -16.53 -14.40 17.71
N LEU A 393 -15.55 -13.50 17.66
CA LEU A 393 -14.37 -13.53 18.52
C LEU A 393 -14.62 -12.78 19.84
N GLU A 394 -15.82 -12.23 20.04
CA GLU A 394 -16.20 -11.45 21.21
C GLU A 394 -15.21 -10.30 21.48
N LEU A 395 -14.63 -9.71 20.43
CA LEU A 395 -13.61 -8.67 20.56
C LEU A 395 -14.15 -7.50 21.41
N GLY A 396 -13.44 -7.20 22.50
CA GLY A 396 -13.84 -6.16 23.46
C GLY A 396 -14.45 -6.70 24.76
N HIS A 397 -14.73 -8.00 24.85
CA HIS A 397 -15.12 -8.67 26.10
C HIS A 397 -13.89 -9.30 26.78
N VAL A 398 -13.91 -9.33 28.10
CA VAL A 398 -12.90 -10.06 28.88
C VAL A 398 -13.31 -11.54 28.88
N PRO A 399 -12.45 -12.46 28.42
CA PRO A 399 -12.79 -13.88 28.41
C PRO A 399 -12.97 -14.44 29.82
N ASP A 400 -13.75 -15.50 29.94
CA ASP A 400 -13.98 -16.22 31.19
C ASP A 400 -12.69 -16.78 31.81
N ARG A 401 -12.78 -17.21 33.08
CA ARG A 401 -11.66 -17.82 33.80
C ARG A 401 -11.07 -18.99 33.00
N LEU A 402 -9.75 -18.98 32.89
CA LEU A 402 -8.98 -20.02 32.21
C LEU A 402 -9.23 -21.38 32.88
N THR A 403 -9.72 -22.36 32.13
CA THR A 403 -9.88 -23.75 32.58
C THR A 403 -8.71 -24.61 32.09
N SER A 404 -8.28 -25.57 32.92
CA SER A 404 -7.28 -26.56 32.52
C SER A 404 -7.90 -27.56 31.55
N ARG A 405 -7.27 -27.75 30.39
CA ARG A 405 -7.71 -28.69 29.35
C ARG A 405 -6.87 -29.95 29.41
N ARG A 406 -7.51 -31.13 29.41
CA ARG A 406 -6.81 -32.40 29.26
C ARG A 406 -6.15 -32.45 27.89
N SER A 407 -4.85 -32.70 27.85
CA SER A 407 -4.11 -32.70 26.59
C SER A 407 -3.30 -33.98 26.39
N ARG A 408 -3.20 -34.39 25.12
CA ARG A 408 -2.39 -35.53 24.67
C ARG A 408 -1.43 -35.07 23.60
N VAL A 409 -0.17 -35.48 23.69
CA VAL A 409 0.88 -35.16 22.72
C VAL A 409 1.19 -36.38 21.87
N VAL A 410 0.99 -36.25 20.56
CA VAL A 410 1.22 -37.29 19.57
C VAL A 410 2.47 -36.95 18.77
N VAL A 411 3.41 -37.89 18.68
CA VAL A 411 4.66 -37.71 17.93
C VAL A 411 4.73 -38.74 16.81
N PRO A 412 4.57 -38.36 15.53
CA PRO A 412 4.81 -39.25 14.41
C PRO A 412 6.30 -39.60 14.33
N VAL A 413 6.62 -40.90 14.38
CA VAL A 413 8.00 -41.40 14.34
C VAL A 413 8.18 -42.34 13.16
N HIS A 414 9.37 -42.34 12.54
CA HIS A 414 9.71 -43.24 11.42
C HIS A 414 10.85 -44.21 11.75
N GLY A 415 11.66 -43.90 12.76
CA GLY A 415 12.89 -44.60 13.11
C GLY A 415 13.41 -44.09 14.45
N VAL A 416 14.28 -44.85 15.13
CA VAL A 416 15.05 -44.33 16.26
C VAL A 416 16.20 -43.49 15.71
N SER A 417 16.26 -42.22 16.10
CA SER A 417 17.26 -41.27 15.62
C SER A 417 17.44 -40.13 16.62
N ARG A 418 18.50 -39.32 16.46
CA ARG A 418 18.68 -38.08 17.24
C ARG A 418 17.49 -37.13 17.08
N LEU A 419 16.93 -37.04 15.87
CA LEU A 419 15.73 -36.23 15.59
C LEU A 419 14.53 -36.72 16.40
N THR A 420 14.33 -38.05 16.48
CA THR A 420 13.27 -38.68 17.26
C THR A 420 13.46 -38.47 18.76
N GLY A 421 14.70 -38.62 19.27
CA GLY A 421 15.03 -38.35 20.67
C GLY A 421 14.72 -36.92 21.12
N GLU A 422 15.11 -35.95 20.31
CA GLU A 422 14.81 -34.53 20.54
C GLU A 422 13.31 -34.24 20.47
N ALA A 423 12.60 -34.81 19.49
CA ALA A 423 11.15 -34.66 19.34
C ALA A 423 10.37 -35.19 20.56
N LEU A 424 10.74 -36.37 21.05
CA LEU A 424 10.13 -36.95 22.26
C LEU A 424 10.45 -36.14 23.52
N SER A 425 11.67 -35.59 23.61
CA SER A 425 12.06 -34.73 24.74
C SER A 425 11.25 -33.44 24.77
N VAL A 426 11.05 -32.80 23.61
CA VAL A 426 10.15 -31.65 23.47
C VAL A 426 8.71 -32.03 23.79
N ALA A 427 8.25 -33.19 23.33
CA ALA A 427 6.89 -33.67 23.60
C ALA A 427 6.62 -33.87 25.10
N ARG A 428 7.59 -34.40 25.86
CA ARG A 428 7.50 -34.50 27.34
C ARG A 428 7.42 -33.13 28.03
N GLY A 429 8.05 -32.11 27.46
CA GLY A 429 7.94 -30.73 27.96
C GLY A 429 6.56 -30.10 27.73
N LEU A 430 5.80 -30.60 26.75
CA LEU A 430 4.46 -30.06 26.40
C LEU A 430 3.33 -30.69 27.22
N GLY A 431 3.50 -31.92 27.71
CA GLY A 431 2.46 -32.60 28.49
C GLY A 431 2.89 -33.94 29.04
N HIS A 432 2.11 -34.46 29.98
CA HIS A 432 2.38 -35.73 30.67
C HIS A 432 1.88 -36.96 29.88
N ASP A 433 0.86 -36.81 29.04
CA ASP A 433 0.31 -37.89 28.20
C ASP A 433 0.91 -37.81 26.79
N VAL A 434 2.06 -38.47 26.60
CA VAL A 434 2.80 -38.50 25.33
C VAL A 434 2.71 -39.87 24.70
N VAL A 435 2.42 -39.92 23.40
CA VAL A 435 2.33 -41.15 22.61
C VAL A 435 3.11 -40.99 21.30
N ALA A 436 3.99 -41.94 21.01
CA ALA A 436 4.62 -42.04 19.70
C ALA A 436 3.72 -42.86 18.76
N VAL A 437 3.53 -42.40 17.53
CA VAL A 437 2.72 -43.10 16.53
C VAL A 437 3.54 -43.38 15.27
N HIS A 438 3.37 -44.56 14.69
CA HIS A 438 3.99 -44.94 13.43
C HIS A 438 2.93 -45.50 12.48
N ALA A 439 2.85 -44.95 11.27
CA ALA A 439 1.94 -45.45 10.25
C ALA A 439 2.57 -46.65 9.53
N VAL A 440 1.93 -47.81 9.61
CA VAL A 440 2.36 -49.06 8.96
C VAL A 440 1.45 -49.34 7.77
N ASN A 441 2.03 -49.43 6.58
CA ASN A 441 1.32 -49.90 5.41
C ASN A 441 1.33 -51.43 5.37
N THR A 442 0.19 -52.06 5.63
CA THR A 442 0.09 -53.53 5.64
C THR A 442 0.12 -54.16 4.26
N ALA A 443 -0.10 -53.36 3.20
CA ALA A 443 0.01 -53.84 1.82
C ALA A 443 1.47 -53.86 1.31
N ASP A 444 2.42 -53.29 2.06
CA ASP A 444 3.84 -53.27 1.72
C ASP A 444 4.66 -54.12 2.71
N PRO A 445 5.21 -55.27 2.28
CA PRO A 445 6.03 -56.13 3.13
C PRO A 445 7.28 -55.43 3.68
N GLU A 446 7.85 -54.46 2.95
CA GLU A 446 9.05 -53.74 3.39
C GLU A 446 8.75 -52.75 4.52
N ASP A 447 7.62 -52.04 4.47
CA ASP A 447 7.19 -51.16 5.58
C ASP A 447 6.91 -51.97 6.85
N THR A 448 6.35 -53.17 6.71
CA THR A 448 6.11 -54.07 7.84
C THR A 448 7.44 -54.52 8.47
N LYS A 449 8.46 -54.87 7.66
CA LYS A 449 9.81 -55.18 8.17
C LYS A 449 10.46 -53.96 8.83
N ALA A 450 10.31 -52.76 8.26
CA ALA A 450 10.84 -51.54 8.82
C ALA A 450 10.21 -51.22 10.19
N PHE A 451 8.90 -51.45 10.35
CA PHE A 451 8.22 -51.30 11.63
C PHE A 451 8.73 -52.31 12.68
N VAL A 452 8.96 -53.56 12.31
CA VAL A 452 9.55 -54.57 13.22
C VAL A 452 10.94 -54.15 13.69
N ARG A 453 11.79 -53.61 12.81
CA ARG A 453 13.10 -53.04 13.19
C ARG A 453 12.95 -51.87 14.15
N LEU A 454 12.04 -50.94 13.86
CA LEU A 454 11.73 -49.82 14.75
C LEU A 454 11.27 -50.31 16.12
N LEU A 455 10.45 -51.37 16.20
CA LEU A 455 9.97 -51.91 17.47
C LEU A 455 11.11 -52.49 18.30
N ASP A 456 12.04 -53.24 17.69
CA ASP A 456 13.25 -53.76 18.36
C ASP A 456 14.15 -52.61 18.87
N ASP A 457 14.45 -51.63 18.01
CA ASP A 457 15.23 -50.45 18.38
C ASP A 457 14.55 -49.66 19.53
N TRP A 458 13.21 -49.56 19.51
CA TRP A 458 12.44 -48.86 20.55
C TRP A 458 12.50 -49.59 21.90
N GLN A 459 12.42 -50.93 21.88
CA GLN A 459 12.53 -51.77 23.08
C GLN A 459 13.94 -51.73 23.69
N ARG A 460 14.98 -51.58 22.87
CA ARG A 460 16.36 -51.39 23.36
C ARG A 460 16.57 -50.00 23.93
N TRP A 461 15.98 -48.97 23.31
CA TRP A 461 16.16 -47.59 23.72
C TRP A 461 15.34 -47.20 24.97
N GLN A 462 14.16 -47.79 25.16
CA GLN A 462 13.27 -47.59 26.32
C GLN A 462 13.02 -46.11 26.70
N PRO A 463 12.44 -45.29 25.81
CA PRO A 463 12.20 -43.87 26.10
C PRO A 463 11.12 -43.60 27.17
N GLY A 464 10.45 -44.64 27.68
CA GLY A 464 9.33 -44.51 28.63
C GLY A 464 8.08 -43.88 28.02
N ILE A 465 7.94 -43.98 26.69
CA ILE A 465 6.81 -43.46 25.90
C ILE A 465 6.23 -44.62 25.08
N PRO A 466 4.89 -44.84 25.11
CA PRO A 466 4.25 -45.88 24.33
C PRO A 466 4.36 -45.61 22.82
N LEU A 467 4.68 -46.64 22.06
CA LEU A 467 4.68 -46.63 20.60
C LEU A 467 3.42 -47.35 20.08
N ILE A 468 2.59 -46.65 19.32
CA ILE A 468 1.35 -47.18 18.73
C ILE A 468 1.51 -47.32 17.22
N ALA A 469 1.25 -48.52 16.70
CA ALA A 469 1.18 -48.80 15.28
C ALA A 469 -0.19 -48.42 14.72
N LEU A 470 -0.21 -47.60 13.68
CA LEU A 470 -1.41 -47.20 12.94
C LEU A 470 -1.41 -47.91 11.59
N TYR A 471 -2.24 -48.94 11.47
CA TYR A 471 -2.30 -49.76 10.27
C TYR A 471 -3.22 -49.13 9.21
N ASP A 472 -2.76 -49.09 7.96
CA ASP A 472 -3.57 -48.70 6.80
C ASP A 472 -3.18 -49.56 5.59
N GLN A 473 -4.17 -49.85 4.75
CA GLN A 473 -3.98 -50.58 3.49
C GLN A 473 -3.77 -49.64 2.31
N ARG A 474 -4.11 -48.36 2.48
CA ARG A 474 -3.85 -47.32 1.48
C ARG A 474 -2.42 -46.81 1.67
N ARG A 475 -1.72 -46.55 0.55
CA ARG A 475 -0.36 -45.96 0.52
C ARG A 475 -0.33 -44.49 0.99
N THR A 476 -1.03 -44.16 2.09
CA THR A 476 -1.19 -42.81 2.61
C THR A 476 -0.68 -42.72 4.05
N LEU A 477 0.41 -41.98 4.24
CA LEU A 477 1.00 -41.73 5.57
C LEU A 477 0.12 -40.82 6.45
N THR A 478 -0.76 -40.02 5.85
CA THR A 478 -1.50 -38.96 6.55
C THR A 478 -2.84 -39.40 7.12
N ALA A 479 -3.57 -40.25 6.40
CA ALA A 479 -4.89 -40.71 6.81
C ALA A 479 -4.91 -41.42 8.18
N PRO A 480 -3.95 -42.31 8.51
CA PRO A 480 -3.98 -43.07 9.76
C PRO A 480 -3.76 -42.17 10.97
N VAL A 481 -2.82 -41.23 10.85
CA VAL A 481 -2.51 -40.25 11.89
C VAL A 481 -3.70 -39.31 12.11
N VAL A 482 -4.34 -38.82 11.04
CA VAL A 482 -5.56 -38.00 11.14
C VAL A 482 -6.71 -38.77 11.82
N GLN A 483 -6.92 -40.04 11.46
CA GLN A 483 -7.94 -40.88 12.09
C GLN A 483 -7.66 -41.13 13.56
N TYR A 484 -6.40 -41.40 13.94
CA TYR A 484 -6.02 -41.58 15.33
C TYR A 484 -6.26 -40.31 16.15
N VAL A 485 -5.84 -39.15 15.64
CA VAL A 485 -6.04 -37.85 16.29
C VAL A 485 -7.53 -37.56 16.52
N ASN A 486 -8.39 -37.86 15.54
CA ASN A 486 -9.84 -37.65 15.67
C ASN A 486 -10.54 -38.64 16.63
N ARG A 487 -9.89 -39.76 16.98
CA ARG A 487 -10.40 -40.73 17.97
C ARG A 487 -9.95 -40.43 19.40
N CYS A 488 -9.03 -39.50 19.61
CA CYS A 488 -8.56 -39.14 20.94
C CYS A 488 -9.66 -38.37 21.70
N GLU A 489 -10.20 -38.95 22.76
CA GLU A 489 -11.18 -38.32 23.65
C GLU A 489 -10.48 -37.41 24.68
N VAL A 490 -9.84 -36.34 24.21
CA VAL A 490 -9.21 -35.31 25.05
C VAL A 490 -9.58 -33.90 24.55
N ASP A 491 -9.52 -32.90 25.44
CA ASP A 491 -9.89 -31.53 25.10
C ASP A 491 -8.94 -30.90 24.07
N THR A 492 -7.67 -31.31 24.02
CA THR A 492 -6.68 -30.76 23.07
C THR A 492 -5.62 -31.81 22.71
N VAL A 493 -5.46 -32.08 21.41
CA VAL A 493 -4.39 -32.95 20.91
C VAL A 493 -3.28 -32.09 20.32
N PHE A 494 -2.05 -32.26 20.81
CA PHE A 494 -0.85 -31.67 20.21
C PHE A 494 -0.20 -32.69 19.29
N VAL A 495 0.17 -32.30 18.08
CA VAL A 495 0.97 -33.16 17.18
C VAL A 495 2.32 -32.52 16.94
N VAL A 496 3.38 -33.15 17.44
CA VAL A 496 4.77 -32.67 17.26
C VAL A 496 5.38 -33.35 16.05
N ILE A 497 5.57 -32.59 14.99
CA ILE A 497 6.15 -33.06 13.72
C ILE A 497 7.60 -32.57 13.66
N PRO A 498 8.60 -33.46 13.81
CA PRO A 498 9.99 -33.10 13.63
C PRO A 498 10.34 -32.95 12.14
N GLU A 499 11.06 -31.88 11.82
CA GLU A 499 11.49 -31.54 10.48
C GLU A 499 12.95 -31.08 10.50
N ILE A 500 13.69 -31.49 9.48
CA ILE A 500 15.07 -31.05 9.30
C ILE A 500 15.04 -29.67 8.62
N GLU A 501 15.71 -28.68 9.20
CA GLU A 501 15.93 -27.38 8.54
C GLU A 501 17.30 -27.43 7.85
N PRO A 502 17.35 -27.52 6.51
CA PRO A 502 18.61 -27.60 5.78
C PRO A 502 19.30 -26.24 5.70
N ASP A 503 20.62 -26.26 5.56
CA ASP A 503 21.47 -25.07 5.52
C ASP A 503 21.45 -24.38 4.13
N HIS A 504 21.11 -25.11 3.06
CA HIS A 504 21.03 -24.57 1.70
C HIS A 504 19.66 -24.70 1.04
N LEU A 505 19.31 -23.72 0.17
CA LEU A 505 18.01 -23.69 -0.54
C LEU A 505 17.82 -24.89 -1.48
N TRP A 506 18.88 -25.37 -2.14
CA TRP A 506 18.81 -26.54 -3.03
C TRP A 506 18.51 -27.85 -2.27
N GLN A 507 18.99 -27.96 -1.04
CA GLN A 507 18.68 -29.11 -0.17
C GLN A 507 17.21 -29.15 0.24
N ARG A 508 16.49 -28.01 0.26
CA ARG A 508 15.03 -27.98 0.47
C ARG A 508 14.24 -28.65 -0.66
N LEU A 509 14.79 -28.65 -1.88
CA LEU A 509 14.16 -29.30 -3.03
C LEU A 509 14.33 -30.82 -2.97
N LEU A 510 15.44 -31.30 -2.39
CA LEU A 510 15.78 -32.72 -2.25
C LEU A 510 15.12 -33.39 -1.03
N GLN A 511 14.69 -32.62 -0.03
CA GLN A 511 14.06 -33.17 1.17
C GLN A 511 12.61 -33.60 0.95
N ASN A 512 12.28 -34.77 1.47
CA ASN A 512 10.96 -35.38 1.39
C ASN A 512 9.95 -34.53 2.20
N GLN A 513 9.02 -33.83 1.53
CA GLN A 513 8.04 -32.90 2.14
C GLN A 513 6.95 -33.56 3.00
N ARG A 514 7.16 -34.80 3.45
CA ARG A 514 6.16 -35.62 4.18
C ARG A 514 5.65 -34.94 5.44
N GLY A 515 6.53 -34.29 6.21
CA GLY A 515 6.15 -33.51 7.41
C GLY A 515 5.22 -32.33 7.10
N ALA A 516 5.49 -31.60 6.00
CA ALA A 516 4.66 -30.49 5.56
C ALA A 516 3.27 -30.95 5.07
N ILE A 517 3.22 -32.09 4.35
CA ILE A 517 1.97 -32.70 3.88
C ILE A 517 1.13 -33.20 5.07
N LEU A 518 1.75 -33.86 6.05
CA LEU A 518 1.07 -34.30 7.27
C LEU A 518 0.55 -33.11 8.08
N ALA A 519 1.37 -32.07 8.27
CA ALA A 519 0.96 -30.85 8.95
C ALA A 519 -0.25 -30.18 8.27
N HIS A 520 -0.26 -30.12 6.94
CA HIS A 520 -1.37 -29.58 6.17
C HIS A 520 -2.65 -30.43 6.30
N ALA A 521 -2.51 -31.76 6.24
CA ALA A 521 -3.63 -32.69 6.40
C ALA A 521 -4.28 -32.59 7.79
N LEU A 522 -3.47 -32.54 8.84
CA LEU A 522 -3.94 -32.38 10.22
C LEU A 522 -4.67 -31.05 10.43
N ARG A 523 -4.11 -29.92 9.99
CA ARG A 523 -4.74 -28.60 10.11
C ARG A 523 -6.08 -28.47 9.39
N ARG A 524 -6.30 -29.27 8.33
CA ARG A 524 -7.52 -29.20 7.52
C ARG A 524 -8.60 -30.16 7.99
N ARG A 525 -8.24 -31.26 8.67
CA ARG A 525 -9.15 -32.39 8.97
C ARG A 525 -9.29 -32.72 10.46
N THR A 526 -8.60 -31.99 11.32
CA THR A 526 -8.58 -32.19 12.78
C THR A 526 -8.49 -30.83 13.48
N ASP A 527 -8.93 -30.76 14.74
CA ASP A 527 -8.76 -29.57 15.60
C ASP A 527 -7.43 -29.60 16.38
N ALA A 528 -6.50 -30.49 16.01
CA ALA A 528 -5.24 -30.66 16.72
C ALA A 528 -4.28 -29.48 16.53
N VAL A 529 -3.55 -29.15 17.60
CA VAL A 529 -2.49 -28.14 17.59
C VAL A 529 -1.24 -28.76 16.98
N VAL A 530 -0.92 -28.36 15.74
CA VAL A 530 0.25 -28.88 15.02
C VAL A 530 1.50 -28.07 15.32
N CYS A 531 2.44 -28.68 16.04
CA CYS A 531 3.74 -28.14 16.41
C CYS A 531 4.83 -28.64 15.45
N ARG A 532 5.46 -27.76 14.69
CA ARG A 532 6.59 -28.12 13.80
C ARG A 532 7.91 -27.85 14.51
N MET A 533 8.64 -28.91 14.84
CA MET A 533 9.96 -28.81 15.44
C MET A 533 11.02 -28.78 14.33
N ARG A 534 11.88 -27.76 14.33
CA ARG A 534 12.96 -27.63 13.35
C ARG A 534 14.28 -28.07 13.94
N PHE A 535 14.92 -29.05 13.32
CA PHE A 535 16.22 -29.58 13.70
C PHE A 535 17.27 -29.17 12.67
N ARG A 536 18.32 -28.45 13.10
CA ARG A 536 19.46 -28.05 12.25
C ARG A 536 20.57 -29.07 12.40
N ILE A 537 21.11 -29.54 11.28
CA ILE A 537 22.10 -30.63 11.24
C ILE A 537 23.42 -30.20 11.89
N ASP A 538 23.87 -28.97 11.62
CA ASP A 538 25.22 -28.51 11.98
C ASP A 538 25.33 -27.70 13.28
N GLN A 539 24.22 -27.47 14.00
CA GLN A 539 24.29 -26.74 15.27
C GLN A 539 24.45 -27.71 16.43
N PRO A 540 25.54 -27.62 17.24
CA PRO A 540 25.60 -28.34 18.50
C PRO A 540 24.39 -27.92 19.33
N THR A 541 23.70 -28.92 19.90
CA THR A 541 22.62 -28.73 20.87
C THR A 541 23.05 -27.68 21.87
N CYS A 542 22.20 -26.67 22.12
CA CYS A 542 22.51 -25.55 23.00
C CYS A 542 22.75 -26.08 24.42
N THR A 543 23.97 -26.55 24.68
CA THR A 543 24.42 -26.99 25.98
C THR A 543 24.57 -25.73 26.83
N GLN A 544 23.77 -25.69 27.89
CA GLN A 544 23.83 -24.96 29.16
C GLN A 544 24.79 -23.75 29.36
N GLY A 545 25.97 -23.69 28.75
CA GLY A 545 27.00 -22.66 28.92
C GLY A 545 26.74 -21.31 28.23
N ARG A 546 25.60 -21.09 27.56
CA ARG A 546 25.24 -19.76 27.03
C ARG A 546 24.51 -18.87 28.05
N TRP A 547 23.81 -19.47 29.00
CA TRP A 547 23.12 -18.75 30.07
C TRP A 547 24.08 -18.23 31.15
N GLU A 548 25.17 -18.95 31.44
CA GLU A 548 26.20 -18.50 32.40
C GLU A 548 26.90 -17.19 31.97
N ARG A 549 27.01 -16.93 30.66
CA ARG A 549 27.56 -15.67 30.14
C ARG A 549 26.60 -14.48 30.21
N LEU A 550 25.30 -14.72 30.40
CA LEU A 550 24.29 -13.66 30.56
C LEU A 550 23.86 -13.48 32.03
N GLY A 551 24.04 -14.48 32.89
CA GLY A 551 23.74 -14.42 34.32
C GLY A 551 24.71 -13.61 35.18
N SER A 552 25.86 -13.19 34.64
CA SER A 552 26.80 -12.29 35.35
C SER A 552 26.41 -10.81 35.26
N ALA A 553 25.47 -10.43 34.38
CA ALA A 553 24.84 -9.12 34.38
C ALA A 553 23.69 -9.09 35.39
N ARG A 554 24.05 -9.07 36.68
CA ARG A 554 23.13 -8.82 37.79
C ARG A 554 22.31 -7.56 37.48
N LEU A 555 20.99 -7.70 37.50
CA LEU A 555 20.03 -6.60 37.64
C LEU A 555 20.47 -5.73 38.83
N SER A 556 21.10 -4.58 38.56
CA SER A 556 21.21 -3.54 39.55
C SER A 556 19.83 -2.95 39.74
N THR A 557 19.12 -3.39 40.78
CA THR A 557 18.02 -2.62 41.36
C THR A 557 18.59 -1.29 41.85
N SER A 558 18.61 -0.29 40.96
CA SER A 558 18.81 1.09 41.34
C SER A 558 17.63 1.52 42.21
N ARG A 559 17.94 1.84 43.46
CA ARG A 559 17.05 2.46 44.45
C ARG A 559 16.26 3.60 43.77
N VAL A 560 14.95 3.46 43.71
CA VAL A 560 14.05 4.60 43.67
C VAL A 560 13.84 5.00 45.13
N THR A 561 14.74 5.84 45.62
CA THR A 561 14.57 6.60 46.87
C THR A 561 14.43 8.07 46.50
N GLY A 562 13.31 8.67 46.88
CA GLY A 562 12.97 10.08 46.69
C GLY A 562 11.50 10.14 46.25
N GLY A 563 10.52 10.48 47.09
CA GLY A 563 10.56 11.24 48.33
C GLY A 563 9.50 12.32 48.18
N THR A 564 8.29 12.07 48.71
CA THR A 564 7.26 13.09 48.94
C THR A 564 6.47 12.68 50.17
N SER A 565 6.84 13.22 51.33
CA SER A 565 5.86 13.55 52.36
C SER A 565 5.92 15.07 52.60
N PRO A 566 4.80 15.70 52.97
CA PRO A 566 4.67 17.15 53.02
C PRO A 566 5.12 17.69 54.37
N SER A 567 5.75 18.86 54.38
CA SER A 567 6.01 19.65 55.59
C SER A 567 5.21 20.95 55.53
N PRO A 568 4.29 21.21 56.47
CA PRO A 568 3.81 22.56 56.75
C PRO A 568 4.63 23.21 57.87
N GLU A 569 4.50 24.54 57.95
CA GLU A 569 4.83 25.45 59.07
C GLU A 569 6.15 26.23 59.08
N MET A 570 5.94 27.54 58.87
CA MET A 570 6.36 28.68 59.70
C MET A 570 7.82 28.78 60.17
N ARG A 571 8.59 29.67 59.55
CA ARG A 571 8.81 31.05 60.04
C ARG A 571 9.64 31.85 59.03
#